data_AF-A0A453YJP9-F1
#
_entry.id   AF-A0A453YJP9-F1
#
_cell.length_a   1.000
_cell.length_b   1.000
_cell.length_c   1.000
_cell.angle_alpha   90.00
_cell.angle_beta   90.00
_cell.angle_gamma   90.00
#
_symmetry.space_group_name_H-M   'P 1'
#
loop_
_entity.id
_entity.type
_entity.pdbx_description
1 polymer ?
#
loop_
_entity_poly.entity_id
_entity_poly.type
_entity_poly.pdbx_seq_one_letter_code
_entity_poly.pdbx_strand_id
1 'polypeptide(L)'
;MYDAVFVLVEAFSKIMRKKPDQFRAYTMRNRGQPFNLPANGTRTLDCNTSKGWVTPWEHGDKISRYLRKVEISGLTGDIRFNEDGKRQNYTLHVVEMTVNSAMVKVAEWSDEGGLAPVVAKYTRLKTDMHYERNKTYIVTTIIEEPYIMLRQPEPGETLETNERFEGYCKDLAELVAKKLGINSN
;
A
#
# COMPACT_ATOMS: atom_id res chain seq x y z
N MET A 1 4.41 -6.03 13.52
CA MET A 1 4.64 -6.08 14.98
C MET A 1 3.34 -6.16 15.77
N TYR A 2 2.35 -5.30 15.51
CA TYR A 2 1.05 -5.29 16.21
C TYR A 2 0.36 -6.67 16.23
N ASP A 3 0.11 -7.25 15.06
CA ASP A 3 -0.56 -8.55 14.94
C ASP A 3 0.17 -9.68 15.68
N ALA A 4 1.51 -9.68 15.65
CA ALA A 4 2.32 -10.68 16.33
C ALA A 4 2.13 -10.65 17.86
N VAL A 5 1.99 -9.46 18.46
CA VAL A 5 1.71 -9.32 19.89
C VAL A 5 0.34 -9.91 20.22
N PHE A 6 -0.68 -9.65 19.40
CA PHE A 6 -2.01 -10.22 19.58
C PHE A 6 -2.00 -11.76 19.48
N VAL A 7 -1.26 -12.32 18.52
CA VAL A 7 -1.08 -13.77 18.41
C VAL A 7 -0.47 -14.36 19.69
N LEU A 8 0.58 -13.72 20.23
CA LEU A 8 1.19 -14.15 21.48
C LEU A 8 0.20 -14.07 22.66
N VAL A 9 -0.50 -12.95 22.79
CA VAL A 9 -1.49 -12.73 23.87
C VAL A 9 -2.59 -13.79 23.80
N GLU A 10 -3.14 -14.08 22.61
CA GLU A 10 -4.18 -15.08 22.45
C GLU A 10 -3.68 -16.49 22.78
N ALA A 11 -2.49 -16.86 22.29
CA ALA A 11 -1.88 -18.16 22.59
C ALA A 11 -1.65 -18.35 24.09
N PHE A 12 -1.03 -17.38 24.77
CA PHE A 12 -0.78 -17.47 26.21
C PHE A 12 -2.06 -17.40 27.03
N SER A 13 -3.06 -16.61 26.62
CA SER A 13 -4.37 -16.59 27.26
C SER A 13 -5.06 -17.96 27.20
N LYS A 14 -5.01 -18.65 26.05
CA LYS A 14 -5.50 -20.03 25.92
C LYS A 14 -4.74 -21.01 26.82
N ILE A 15 -3.41 -20.89 26.91
CA ILE A 15 -2.58 -21.73 27.79
C ILE A 15 -2.97 -21.53 29.26
N MET A 16 -3.03 -20.28 29.72
CA MET A 16 -3.32 -19.93 31.11
C MET A 16 -4.76 -20.26 31.51
N ARG A 17 -5.74 -20.09 30.60
CA ARG A 17 -7.12 -20.53 30.85
C ARG A 17 -7.23 -22.04 31.05
N LYS A 18 -6.46 -22.82 30.28
CA LYS A 18 -6.49 -24.29 30.40
C LYS A 18 -5.70 -24.81 31.60
N LYS A 19 -4.56 -24.18 31.93
CA LYS A 19 -3.71 -24.52 33.07
C LYS A 19 -3.10 -23.23 33.66
N PRO A 20 -3.74 -22.61 34.67
CA PRO A 20 -3.27 -21.34 35.23
C PRO A 20 -1.89 -21.46 35.90
N ASP A 21 -1.60 -22.62 36.51
CA ASP A 21 -0.32 -22.87 37.17
C ASP A 21 0.81 -23.32 36.21
N GLN A 22 0.56 -23.37 34.89
CA GLN A 22 1.50 -23.88 33.89
C GLN A 22 2.90 -23.23 33.97
N PHE A 23 2.97 -21.96 34.39
CA PHE A 23 4.23 -21.21 34.52
C PHE A 23 4.48 -20.66 35.92
N ARG A 24 3.75 -21.13 36.95
CA ARG A 24 3.82 -20.59 38.32
C ARG A 24 5.22 -20.70 38.95
N ALA A 25 5.94 -21.77 38.64
CA ALA A 25 7.33 -21.96 39.09
C ALA A 25 8.29 -20.89 38.55
N TYR A 26 7.94 -20.24 37.44
CA TYR A 26 8.77 -19.25 36.76
C TYR A 26 8.42 -17.81 37.16
N THR A 27 7.16 -17.53 37.48
CA THR A 27 6.69 -16.18 37.83
C THR A 27 6.97 -15.80 39.30
N MET A 28 7.13 -16.78 40.19
CA MET A 28 7.37 -16.56 41.63
C MET A 28 8.83 -16.29 41.99
N ARG A 29 9.76 -16.23 41.02
CA ARG A 29 11.21 -16.19 41.28
C ARG A 29 11.78 -14.80 41.62
N ASN A 30 10.95 -13.74 41.66
CA ASN A 30 11.45 -12.35 41.76
C ASN A 30 11.31 -11.67 43.13
N ARG A 31 11.18 -12.43 44.23
CA ARG A 31 11.31 -11.90 45.60
C ARG A 31 12.46 -12.59 46.35
N GLY A 32 13.68 -12.19 46.01
CA GLY A 32 14.82 -12.21 46.95
C GLY A 32 15.56 -13.52 47.17
N GLN A 33 16.00 -14.23 46.12
CA GLN A 33 17.01 -15.29 46.28
C GLN A 33 18.27 -15.04 45.43
N PRO A 34 19.48 -15.23 46.00
CA PRO A 34 20.74 -15.09 45.30
C PRO A 34 20.90 -16.19 44.23
N PHE A 35 21.84 -15.94 43.32
CA PHE A 35 22.27 -16.73 42.15
C PHE A 35 22.70 -18.19 42.44
N ASN A 36 21.88 -18.98 43.15
CA ASN A 36 22.09 -20.42 43.30
C ASN A 36 20.83 -21.18 42.84
N LEU A 37 21.05 -22.05 41.85
CA LEU A 37 20.04 -22.89 41.23
C LEU A 37 19.38 -23.83 42.26
N PRO A 38 18.05 -24.10 42.16
CA PRO A 38 17.50 -25.30 42.76
C PRO A 38 17.86 -26.51 41.89
N ALA A 39 18.19 -27.64 42.53
CA ALA A 39 18.43 -28.94 41.91
C ALA A 39 17.23 -29.53 41.14
N ASN A 40 16.12 -28.80 41.05
CA ASN A 40 14.89 -29.20 40.36
C ASN A 40 14.15 -28.02 39.69
N GLY A 41 14.88 -26.94 39.38
CA GLY A 41 14.37 -25.81 38.60
C GLY A 41 14.91 -25.86 37.18
N THR A 42 14.10 -25.43 36.20
CA THR A 42 14.51 -25.44 34.79
C THR A 42 15.84 -24.74 34.56
N ARG A 43 16.73 -25.51 33.93
CA ARG A 43 18.06 -25.10 33.50
C ARG A 43 17.91 -23.89 32.58
N THR A 44 18.66 -22.83 32.86
CA THR A 44 18.91 -21.78 31.88
C THR A 44 19.35 -22.43 30.58
N LEU A 45 18.77 -22.04 29.45
CA LEU A 45 19.18 -22.56 28.15
C LEU A 45 20.62 -22.12 27.89
N ASP A 46 21.54 -23.07 27.84
CA ASP A 46 22.92 -22.84 27.40
C ASP A 46 22.98 -23.12 25.88
N CYS A 47 23.24 -22.06 25.11
CA CYS A 47 23.36 -22.14 23.66
C CYS A 47 24.75 -22.64 23.21
N ASN A 48 25.69 -22.86 24.15
CA ASN A 48 27.03 -23.30 23.83
C ASN A 48 27.06 -24.79 23.41
N THR A 49 27.05 -25.01 22.10
CA THR A 49 27.06 -26.35 21.48
C THR A 49 28.40 -27.09 21.63
N SER A 50 29.49 -26.40 22.00
CA SER A 50 30.79 -27.05 22.24
C SER A 50 30.76 -28.05 23.41
N LYS A 51 29.76 -27.93 24.30
CA LYS A 51 29.57 -28.83 25.44
C LYS A 51 28.64 -30.01 25.13
N GLY A 52 28.20 -30.18 23.87
CA GLY A 52 27.31 -31.26 23.44
C GLY A 52 25.91 -30.79 23.04
N TRP A 53 24.91 -31.66 23.22
CA TRP A 53 23.53 -31.44 22.77
C TRP A 53 22.79 -30.39 23.61
N VAL A 54 22.15 -29.42 22.95
CA VAL A 54 21.30 -28.41 23.61
C VAL A 54 19.99 -29.07 24.04
N THR A 55 19.68 -29.01 25.34
CA THR A 55 18.40 -29.51 25.85
C THR A 55 17.29 -28.51 25.52
N PRO A 56 16.26 -28.89 24.73
CA PRO A 56 15.14 -27.99 24.44
C PRO A 56 14.35 -27.62 25.70
N TRP A 57 13.73 -26.44 25.69
CA TRP A 57 12.87 -26.05 26.80
C TRP A 57 11.60 -26.92 26.83
N GLU A 58 11.28 -27.46 28.00
CA GLU A 58 10.21 -28.44 28.22
C GLU A 58 8.80 -27.97 27.78
N HIS A 59 8.57 -26.66 27.70
CA HIS A 59 7.29 -26.09 27.27
C HIS A 59 7.29 -25.58 25.83
N GLY A 60 8.43 -25.62 25.13
CA GLY A 60 8.59 -25.05 23.79
C GLY A 60 7.62 -25.67 22.76
N ASP A 61 7.57 -26.99 22.67
CA ASP A 61 6.67 -27.69 21.75
C ASP A 61 5.19 -27.39 22.04
N LYS A 62 4.81 -27.36 23.32
CA LYS A 62 3.45 -27.03 23.73
C LYS A 62 3.08 -25.61 23.30
N ILE A 63 3.93 -24.63 23.56
CA ILE A 63 3.68 -23.23 23.17
C ILE A 63 3.59 -23.11 21.64
N SER A 64 4.50 -23.75 20.91
CA SER A 64 4.47 -23.79 19.45
C SER A 64 3.14 -24.33 18.90
N ARG A 65 2.58 -25.38 19.54
CA ARG A 65 1.25 -25.91 19.16
C ARG A 65 0.10 -24.97 19.47
N TYR A 66 0.16 -24.16 20.53
CA TYR A 66 -0.86 -23.15 20.79
C TYR A 66 -0.78 -21.98 19.81
N LEU A 67 0.44 -21.55 19.45
CA LEU A 67 0.66 -20.51 18.45
C LEU A 67 0.09 -20.90 17.08
N ARG A 68 0.33 -22.14 16.64
CA ARG A 68 -0.23 -22.67 15.38
C ARG A 68 -1.75 -22.76 15.35
N LYS A 69 -2.42 -22.78 16.51
CA LYS A 69 -3.89 -22.85 16.66
C LYS A 69 -4.53 -21.49 16.95
N VAL A 70 -3.78 -20.40 16.81
CA VAL A 70 -4.35 -19.06 16.91
C VAL A 70 -5.08 -18.74 15.61
N GLU A 71 -6.32 -18.31 15.75
CA GLU A 71 -7.14 -17.77 14.67
C GLU A 71 -7.71 -16.45 15.18
N ILE A 72 -7.30 -15.34 14.58
CA ILE A 72 -7.70 -13.98 14.96
C ILE A 72 -7.81 -13.09 13.71
N SER A 73 -8.55 -12.00 13.83
CA SER A 73 -8.55 -10.90 12.84
C SER A 73 -7.65 -9.77 13.34
N GLY A 74 -6.63 -9.42 12.55
CA GLY A 74 -5.67 -8.35 12.84
C GLY A 74 -5.66 -7.25 11.79
N LEU A 75 -4.62 -6.39 11.81
CA LEU A 75 -4.44 -5.33 10.82
C LEU A 75 -4.18 -5.88 9.42
N THR A 76 -3.56 -7.06 9.34
CA THR A 76 -3.30 -7.76 8.07
C THR A 76 -4.44 -8.69 7.66
N GLY A 77 -5.64 -8.53 8.22
CA GLY A 77 -6.80 -9.40 7.98
C GLY A 77 -6.78 -10.65 8.85
N ASP A 78 -7.35 -11.74 8.33
CA ASP A 78 -7.42 -13.01 9.05
C ASP A 78 -6.04 -13.66 9.17
N ILE A 79 -5.72 -14.12 10.38
CA ILE A 79 -4.44 -14.72 10.74
C ILE A 79 -4.70 -16.15 11.17
N ARG A 80 -4.21 -17.10 10.37
CA ARG A 80 -4.23 -18.54 10.65
C ARG A 80 -2.91 -19.14 10.23
N PHE A 81 -2.55 -20.26 10.85
CA PHE A 81 -1.30 -20.96 10.57
C PHE A 81 -1.57 -22.41 10.17
N ASN A 82 -0.74 -22.94 9.27
CA ASN A 82 -0.73 -24.35 8.94
C ASN A 82 0.06 -25.16 10.00
N GLU A 83 0.16 -26.48 9.80
CA GLU A 83 0.90 -27.35 10.72
C GLU A 83 2.40 -27.02 10.83
N ASP A 84 3.01 -26.44 9.79
CA ASP A 84 4.40 -26.00 9.80
C ASP A 84 4.59 -24.62 10.47
N GLY A 85 3.51 -23.93 10.84
CA GLY A 85 3.56 -22.56 11.37
C GLY A 85 3.69 -21.47 10.31
N LYS A 86 3.46 -21.79 9.03
CA LYS A 86 3.34 -20.80 7.95
C LYS A 86 1.95 -20.21 7.96
N ARG A 87 1.82 -18.92 7.66
CA ARG A 87 0.52 -18.27 7.50
C ARG A 87 -0.20 -18.88 6.30
N GLN A 88 -1.49 -19.17 6.46
CA GLN A 88 -2.36 -19.70 5.41
C GLN A 88 -3.67 -18.90 5.36
N ASN A 89 -4.38 -18.99 4.24
CA ASN A 89 -5.64 -18.30 4.01
C ASN A 89 -5.52 -16.78 4.24
N TYR A 90 -4.58 -16.18 3.52
CA TYR A 90 -4.31 -14.74 3.58
C TYR A 90 -4.55 -14.08 2.24
N THR A 91 -4.99 -12.82 2.28
CA THR A 91 -5.27 -12.02 1.09
C THR A 91 -4.22 -10.95 0.91
N LEU A 92 -3.66 -10.87 -0.30
CA LEU A 92 -2.79 -9.80 -0.76
C LEU A 92 -3.58 -8.85 -1.65
N HIS A 93 -3.36 -7.55 -1.49
CA HIS A 93 -3.92 -6.55 -2.40
C HIS A 93 -2.93 -6.27 -3.53
N VAL A 94 -3.38 -6.40 -4.78
CA VAL A 94 -2.62 -5.95 -5.95
C VAL A 94 -3.02 -4.52 -6.26
N VAL A 95 -2.03 -3.64 -6.32
CA VAL A 95 -2.21 -2.21 -6.50
C VAL A 95 -1.50 -1.72 -7.75
N GLU A 96 -2.15 -0.84 -8.48
CA GLU A 96 -1.63 -0.16 -9.66
C GLU A 96 -1.38 1.32 -9.31
N MET A 97 -0.31 1.89 -9.86
CA MET A 97 0.01 3.30 -9.75
C MET A 97 0.40 3.86 -11.12
N THR A 98 -0.21 4.96 -11.52
CA THR A 98 0.13 5.69 -12.75
C THR A 98 0.64 7.08 -12.42
N VAL A 99 1.30 7.74 -13.38
CA VAL A 99 1.89 9.09 -13.19
C VAL A 99 0.87 10.12 -12.68
N ASN A 100 -0.41 9.96 -13.05
CA ASN A 100 -1.48 10.92 -12.76
C ASN A 100 -2.57 10.36 -11.82
N SER A 101 -2.34 9.21 -11.17
CA SER A 101 -3.33 8.59 -10.28
C SER A 101 -2.74 8.28 -8.91
N ALA A 102 -3.61 8.29 -7.90
CA ALA A 102 -3.30 7.64 -6.64
C ALA A 102 -3.06 6.13 -6.86
N MET A 103 -2.45 5.47 -5.88
CA MET A 103 -2.38 4.01 -5.82
C MET A 103 -3.80 3.45 -5.70
N VAL A 104 -4.19 2.58 -6.63
CA VAL A 104 -5.54 2.00 -6.71
C VAL A 104 -5.43 0.49 -6.62
N LYS A 105 -6.29 -0.13 -5.80
CA LYS A 105 -6.43 -1.58 -5.74
C LYS A 105 -7.12 -2.09 -7.01
N VAL A 106 -6.49 -3.02 -7.71
CA VAL A 106 -6.96 -3.57 -8.99
C VAL A 106 -7.26 -5.06 -8.93
N ALA A 107 -6.69 -5.78 -7.96
CA ALA A 107 -7.02 -7.18 -7.71
C ALA A 107 -6.76 -7.57 -6.25
N GLU A 108 -7.27 -8.73 -5.88
CA GLU A 108 -6.87 -9.48 -4.69
C GLU A 108 -6.18 -10.76 -5.12
N TRP A 109 -5.25 -11.25 -4.31
CA TRP A 109 -4.67 -12.57 -4.49
C TRP A 109 -4.76 -13.34 -3.18
N SER A 110 -5.18 -14.60 -3.22
CA SER A 110 -5.08 -15.51 -2.07
C SER A 110 -4.38 -16.80 -2.43
N ASP A 111 -3.86 -17.49 -1.42
CA ASP A 111 -3.21 -18.79 -1.58
C ASP A 111 -4.18 -19.89 -2.04
N GLU A 112 -5.47 -19.77 -1.73
CA GLU A 112 -6.53 -20.69 -2.17
C GLU A 112 -7.15 -20.30 -3.53
N GLY A 113 -7.34 -18.99 -3.78
CA GLY A 113 -8.12 -18.47 -4.90
C GLY A 113 -7.31 -17.91 -6.07
N GLY A 114 -5.99 -17.75 -5.92
CA GLY A 114 -5.16 -17.10 -6.93
C GLY A 114 -5.55 -15.63 -7.14
N LEU A 115 -5.29 -15.09 -8.34
CA LEU A 115 -5.54 -13.69 -8.67
C LEU A 115 -7.01 -13.46 -9.05
N ALA A 116 -7.71 -12.61 -8.30
CA ALA A 116 -9.07 -12.19 -8.53
C ALA A 116 -9.14 -10.67 -8.82
N PRO A 117 -9.42 -10.25 -10.06
CA PRO A 117 -9.59 -8.83 -10.39
C PRO A 117 -10.74 -8.20 -9.60
N VAL A 118 -10.56 -6.95 -9.17
CA VAL A 118 -11.61 -6.16 -8.53
C VAL A 118 -11.90 -4.90 -9.34
N VAL A 119 -13.09 -4.33 -9.16
CA VAL A 119 -13.46 -3.08 -9.83
C VAL A 119 -12.58 -1.94 -9.28
N ALA A 120 -11.59 -1.54 -10.07
CA ALA A 120 -10.66 -0.48 -9.73
C ALA A 120 -11.39 0.88 -9.69
N LYS A 121 -11.25 1.59 -8.57
CA LYS A 121 -11.78 2.95 -8.39
C LYS A 121 -10.68 3.96 -8.64
N TYR A 122 -10.53 4.38 -9.89
CA TYR A 122 -9.53 5.37 -10.28
C TYR A 122 -9.93 6.76 -9.79
N THR A 123 -9.24 7.24 -8.76
CA THR A 123 -9.27 8.66 -8.41
C THR A 123 -8.21 9.36 -9.27
N ARG A 124 -8.66 10.08 -10.30
CA ARG A 124 -7.78 11.00 -11.03
C ARG A 124 -7.34 12.07 -10.04
N LEU A 125 -6.03 12.12 -9.77
CA LEU A 125 -5.48 13.29 -9.09
C LEU A 125 -5.76 14.46 -10.02
N LYS A 126 -6.21 15.60 -9.47
CA LYS A 126 -6.26 16.83 -10.26
C LYS A 126 -4.85 17.04 -10.77
N THR A 127 -4.63 16.82 -12.06
CA THR A 127 -3.44 17.31 -12.71
C THR A 127 -3.52 18.82 -12.49
N ASP A 128 -2.61 19.36 -11.69
CA ASP A 128 -2.26 20.77 -11.82
C ASP A 128 -1.70 20.87 -13.25
N MET A 129 -2.62 21.07 -14.20
CA MET A 129 -2.31 21.38 -15.59
C MET A 129 -1.71 22.77 -15.54
N HIS A 130 -0.46 22.85 -15.12
CA HIS A 130 0.31 24.07 -15.10
C HIS A 130 0.70 24.32 -16.55
N TYR A 131 -0.21 24.90 -17.32
CA TYR A 131 0.15 25.45 -18.61
C TYR A 131 1.04 26.67 -18.37
N GLU A 132 2.13 26.75 -19.12
CA GLU A 132 3.10 27.83 -19.02
C GLU A 132 2.52 29.07 -19.70
N ARG A 133 2.08 30.05 -18.92
CA ARG A 133 1.53 31.31 -19.45
C ARG A 133 2.57 32.12 -20.25
N ASN A 134 3.85 31.88 -20.02
CA ASN A 134 4.96 32.56 -20.70
C ASN A 134 5.40 31.87 -21.99
N LYS A 135 4.67 30.83 -22.44
CA LYS A 135 4.95 30.11 -23.68
C LYS A 135 3.88 30.42 -24.71
N THR A 136 4.30 30.69 -25.93
CA THR A 136 3.39 30.78 -27.08
C THR A 136 3.16 29.37 -27.61
N TYR A 137 1.90 28.93 -27.59
CA TYR A 137 1.49 27.63 -28.10
C TYR A 137 1.24 27.72 -29.60
N ILE A 138 1.81 26.80 -30.38
CA ILE A 138 1.64 26.77 -31.83
C ILE A 138 0.37 25.98 -32.17
N VAL A 139 -0.57 26.61 -32.87
CA VAL A 139 -1.83 26.00 -33.30
C VAL A 139 -1.74 25.64 -34.78
N THR A 140 -1.79 24.35 -35.09
CA THR A 140 -1.81 23.89 -36.49
C THR A 140 -3.25 23.65 -36.94
N THR A 141 -3.61 24.18 -38.11
CA THR A 141 -4.93 24.04 -38.70
C THR A 141 -4.85 23.94 -40.23
N ILE A 142 -5.99 23.68 -40.87
CA ILE A 142 -6.17 23.66 -42.32
C ILE A 142 -7.17 24.75 -42.73
N ILE A 143 -7.02 25.30 -43.93
CA ILE A 143 -7.97 26.26 -44.50
C ILE A 143 -9.19 25.48 -45.01
N GLU A 144 -10.34 25.70 -44.38
CA GLU A 144 -11.60 25.04 -44.71
C GLU A 144 -12.77 25.93 -44.27
N GLU A 145 -13.63 26.34 -45.20
CA GLU A 145 -14.82 27.14 -44.88
C GLU A 145 -15.87 26.29 -44.16
N PRO A 146 -16.54 26.79 -43.11
CA PRO A 146 -16.42 28.11 -42.47
C PRO A 146 -15.50 28.11 -41.22
N TYR A 147 -14.64 27.11 -41.09
CA TYR A 147 -13.83 26.84 -39.89
C TYR A 147 -12.59 27.73 -39.80
N ILE A 148 -11.81 27.82 -40.88
CA ILE A 148 -10.66 28.72 -41.03
C ILE A 148 -10.61 29.23 -42.47
N MET A 149 -10.60 30.54 -42.60
CA MET A 149 -10.66 31.28 -43.87
C MET A 149 -9.62 32.39 -43.84
N LEU A 150 -9.15 32.82 -45.00
CA LEU A 150 -8.30 34.00 -45.10
C LEU A 150 -9.15 35.25 -44.99
N ARG A 151 -8.85 36.12 -44.03
CA ARG A 151 -9.54 37.40 -43.85
C ARG A 151 -9.19 38.36 -44.97
N GLN A 152 -10.18 39.11 -45.45
CA GLN A 152 -9.96 40.18 -46.41
C GLN A 152 -9.54 41.47 -45.67
N PRO A 153 -8.35 42.04 -45.98
CA PRO A 153 -7.91 43.28 -45.35
C PRO A 153 -8.73 44.47 -45.87
N GLU A 154 -9.05 45.42 -44.99
CA GLU A 154 -9.62 46.70 -45.41
C GLU A 154 -8.58 47.57 -46.14
N PRO A 155 -8.99 48.55 -46.98
CA PRO A 155 -8.06 49.40 -47.71
C PRO A 155 -7.11 50.17 -46.77
N GLY A 156 -5.83 49.79 -46.77
CA GLY A 156 -4.79 50.37 -45.90
C GLY A 156 -4.47 49.54 -44.65
N GLU A 157 -5.15 48.42 -44.43
CA GLU A 157 -4.88 47.48 -43.33
C GLU A 157 -3.84 46.44 -43.77
N THR A 158 -2.81 46.22 -42.94
CA THR A 158 -1.86 45.11 -43.09
C THR A 158 -2.15 44.08 -42.00
N LEU A 159 -2.68 42.91 -42.40
CA LEU A 159 -2.97 41.81 -41.48
C LEU A 159 -1.71 40.96 -41.30
N GLU A 160 -1.23 40.84 -40.08
CA GLU A 160 -0.03 40.07 -39.75
C GLU A 160 -0.36 38.80 -38.97
N THR A 161 0.40 37.74 -39.25
CA THR A 161 0.37 36.48 -38.49
C THR A 161 -1.06 35.90 -38.34
N ASN A 162 -1.64 35.94 -37.14
CA ASN A 162 -2.94 35.35 -36.78
C ASN A 162 -4.12 36.14 -37.34
N GLU A 163 -3.97 37.45 -37.51
CA GLU A 163 -5.04 38.34 -37.95
C GLU A 163 -5.44 38.12 -39.42
N ARG A 164 -4.63 37.35 -40.14
CA ARG A 164 -4.88 36.92 -41.52
C ARG A 164 -5.95 35.83 -41.62
N PHE A 165 -6.34 35.23 -40.50
CA PHE A 165 -7.33 34.17 -40.47
C PHE A 165 -8.60 34.60 -39.75
N GLU A 166 -9.73 34.12 -40.24
CA GLU A 166 -11.06 34.27 -39.62
C GLU A 166 -11.83 32.94 -39.70
N GLY A 167 -12.92 32.83 -38.95
CA GLY A 167 -13.77 31.63 -38.94
C GLY A 167 -13.92 31.00 -37.57
N TYR A 168 -14.77 29.98 -37.49
CA TYR A 168 -15.19 29.38 -36.22
C TYR A 168 -14.03 28.89 -35.35
N CYS A 169 -13.03 28.22 -35.95
CA CYS A 169 -11.91 27.66 -35.21
C CYS A 169 -10.94 28.73 -34.72
N LYS A 170 -10.83 29.87 -35.42
CA LYS A 170 -10.03 31.02 -34.98
C LYS A 170 -10.65 31.65 -33.74
N ASP A 171 -11.96 31.91 -33.77
CA ASP A 171 -12.68 32.50 -32.62
C ASP A 171 -12.65 31.57 -31.41
N LEU A 172 -12.82 30.27 -31.64
CA LEU A 172 -12.71 29.27 -30.58
C LEU A 172 -11.31 29.24 -29.96
N ALA A 173 -10.25 29.28 -30.78
CA ALA A 173 -8.88 29.29 -30.29
C ALA A 173 -8.60 30.53 -29.43
N GLU A 174 -9.07 31.71 -29.84
CA GLU A 174 -8.94 32.94 -29.05
C GLU A 174 -9.71 32.86 -27.73
N LEU A 175 -10.92 32.31 -27.72
CA LEU A 175 -11.70 32.12 -26.50
C LEU A 175 -11.02 31.15 -25.53
N VAL A 176 -10.44 30.06 -26.04
CA VAL A 176 -9.67 29.10 -25.24
C VAL A 176 -8.41 29.75 -24.68
N ALA A 177 -7.64 30.46 -25.51
CA ALA A 177 -6.43 31.18 -25.11
C ALA A 177 -6.73 32.22 -24.03
N LYS A 178 -7.80 33.00 -24.19
CA LYS A 178 -8.28 33.98 -23.21
C LYS A 178 -8.74 33.34 -21.90
N LYS A 179 -9.50 32.23 -21.97
CA LYS A 179 -10.00 31.52 -20.78
C LYS A 179 -8.86 30.91 -19.96
N LEU A 180 -7.81 30.46 -20.64
CA LEU A 180 -6.61 29.89 -20.00
C LEU A 180 -5.56 30.97 -19.68
N GLY A 181 -5.60 32.15 -20.27
CA GLY A 181 -4.57 33.17 -20.10
C GLY A 181 -3.22 32.75 -20.69
N ILE A 182 -3.25 32.08 -21.84
CA ILE A 182 -2.07 31.65 -22.60
C ILE A 182 -1.99 32.42 -23.93
N ASN A 183 -0.78 32.49 -24.49
CA ASN A 183 -0.57 33.04 -25.83
C ASN A 183 -0.61 31.91 -26.87
N SER A 184 -1.23 32.15 -28.03
CA SER A 184 -1.27 31.21 -29.14
C SER A 184 -0.89 31.87 -30.47
N ASN A 185 -0.19 31.13 -31.33
CA ASN A 185 0.21 31.52 -32.68
C ASN A 185 -0.13 30.39 -33.66
#